data_AF-A0A959X182-F1
#
_entry.id   AF-A0A959X182-F1
#
_cell.length_a   1.000
_cell.length_b   1.000
_cell.length_c   1.000
_cell.angle_alpha   90.00
_cell.angle_beta   90.00
_cell.angle_gamma   90.00
#
_symmetry.space_group_name_H-M   'P 1'
#
loop_
_entity.id
_entity.type
_entity.pdbx_description
1 polymer ?
#
loop_
_entity_poly.entity_id
_entity_poly.type
_entity_poly.pdbx_seq_one_letter_code
_entity_poly.pdbx_strand_id
1 'polypeptide(L)'
;MESTVGQSPAAQIVANSGGPGNIESLSHCATRLRFQLRDGSLVDQAALEAVPGVMGVVPQGGDRLQVVIGGAVQSMYSDIMALPSMKSVSTGDSSDADVKAAARAGGPRGKVAWLDSFFEYLSDSFRPLLGVLLGASLIIAFAAVLDALGIVDFRAENKP
;
A
#
# COMPACT_ATOMS: atom_id res chain seq x y z
N MET A 1 -26.84 -22.56 -9.11
CA MET A 1 -27.11 -21.69 -7.95
C MET A 1 -26.44 -22.34 -6.76
N GLU A 2 -25.14 -22.10 -6.58
CA GLU A 2 -24.32 -22.83 -5.63
C GLU A 2 -23.77 -21.87 -4.57
N SER A 3 -24.21 -22.09 -3.33
CA SER A 3 -23.48 -21.81 -2.08
C SER A 3 -23.47 -20.39 -1.48
N THR A 4 -24.57 -20.01 -0.84
CA THR A 4 -24.63 -18.91 0.16
C THR A 4 -24.48 -19.40 1.61
N VAL A 5 -24.18 -20.68 1.85
CA VAL A 5 -24.05 -21.24 3.21
C VAL A 5 -22.64 -21.79 3.40
N GLY A 6 -21.76 -21.03 4.09
CA GLY A 6 -20.45 -21.51 4.55
C GLY A 6 -19.21 -20.69 4.16
N GLN A 7 -19.36 -19.50 3.57
CA GLN A 7 -18.19 -18.68 3.19
C GLN A 7 -17.66 -17.86 4.37
N SER A 8 -16.34 -17.91 4.59
CA SER A 8 -15.66 -17.11 5.62
C SER A 8 -15.90 -15.60 5.39
N PRO A 9 -15.85 -14.76 6.44
CA PRO A 9 -15.97 -13.30 6.29
C PRO A 9 -15.02 -12.73 5.24
N ALA A 10 -13.79 -13.26 5.19
CA ALA A 10 -12.80 -12.95 4.16
C ALA A 10 -13.29 -13.23 2.73
N ALA A 11 -13.90 -14.40 2.49
CA ALA A 11 -14.42 -14.76 1.17
C ALA A 11 -15.60 -13.87 0.76
N GLN A 12 -16.46 -13.50 1.72
CA GLN A 12 -17.56 -12.57 1.47
C GLN A 12 -17.06 -11.17 1.09
N ILE A 13 -16.01 -10.67 1.76
CA ILE A 13 -15.39 -9.37 1.41
C ILE A 13 -14.86 -9.39 -0.03
N VAL A 14 -14.19 -10.47 -0.43
CA VAL A 14 -13.66 -10.60 -1.81
C VAL A 14 -14.79 -10.74 -2.83
N ALA A 15 -15.84 -11.50 -2.53
CA ALA A 15 -16.99 -11.65 -3.43
C ALA A 15 -17.73 -10.32 -3.63
N ASN A 16 -18.03 -9.62 -2.53
CA ASN A 16 -18.81 -8.37 -2.54
C ASN A 16 -18.00 -7.16 -3.04
N SER A 17 -16.67 -7.27 -3.19
CA SER A 17 -15.83 -6.27 -3.86
C SER A 17 -15.79 -6.43 -5.40
N GLY A 18 -16.62 -7.30 -5.97
CA GLY A 18 -16.66 -7.61 -7.41
C GLY A 18 -15.83 -8.83 -7.79
N GLY A 19 -15.37 -9.61 -6.79
CA GLY A 19 -14.59 -10.82 -6.99
C GLY A 19 -13.07 -10.58 -7.11
N PRO A 20 -12.26 -11.66 -7.06
CA PRO A 20 -10.80 -11.56 -7.07
C PRO A 20 -10.26 -10.89 -8.36
N GLY A 21 -10.92 -11.09 -9.51
CA GLY A 21 -10.50 -10.48 -10.77
C GLY A 21 -10.68 -8.96 -10.82
N ASN A 22 -11.54 -8.40 -9.96
CA ASN A 22 -11.73 -6.96 -9.84
C ASN A 22 -10.70 -6.31 -8.91
N ILE A 23 -10.01 -7.08 -8.06
CA ILE A 23 -9.03 -6.54 -7.12
C ILE A 23 -7.67 -6.43 -7.82
N GLU A 24 -7.19 -5.21 -8.00
CA GLU A 24 -5.86 -4.93 -8.53
C GLU A 24 -4.79 -4.98 -7.45
N SER A 25 -5.08 -4.39 -6.28
CA SER A 25 -4.20 -4.49 -5.12
C SER A 25 -4.99 -4.44 -3.81
N LEU A 26 -4.44 -5.09 -2.79
CA LEU A 26 -4.99 -5.10 -1.44
C LEU A 26 -3.88 -4.78 -0.44
N SER A 27 -4.11 -3.75 0.37
CA SER A 27 -3.24 -3.38 1.49
C SER A 27 -4.06 -3.15 2.76
N HIS A 28 -3.39 -2.98 3.90
CA HIS A 28 -4.07 -2.69 5.17
C HIS A 28 -3.31 -1.64 5.97
N CYS A 29 -4.03 -0.99 6.87
CA CYS A 29 -3.47 -0.16 7.95
C CYS A 29 -3.93 -0.73 9.30
N ALA A 30 -3.72 0.01 10.39
CA ALA A 30 -4.05 -0.48 11.74
C ALA A 30 -5.54 -0.84 11.96
N THR A 31 -6.46 -0.25 11.19
CA THR A 31 -7.92 -0.47 11.39
C THR A 31 -8.73 -0.68 10.11
N ARG A 32 -8.09 -0.60 8.93
CA ARG A 32 -8.81 -0.63 7.63
C ARG A 32 -8.06 -1.44 6.58
N LEU A 33 -8.83 -2.16 5.78
CA LEU A 33 -8.40 -2.73 4.51
C LEU A 33 -8.58 -1.69 3.41
N ARG A 34 -7.60 -1.59 2.50
CA ARG A 34 -7.59 -0.66 1.37
C ARG A 34 -7.50 -1.49 0.10
N PHE A 35 -8.57 -1.45 -0.68
CA PHE A 35 -8.68 -2.11 -1.97
C PHE A 35 -8.48 -1.09 -3.09
N GLN A 36 -7.69 -1.48 -4.07
CA GLN A 36 -7.68 -0.88 -5.39
C GLN A 36 -8.35 -1.85 -6.34
N LEU A 37 -9.38 -1.37 -7.02
CA LEU A 37 -10.28 -2.16 -7.85
C LEU A 37 -10.12 -1.76 -9.31
N ARG A 38 -10.47 -2.63 -10.26
CA ARG A 38 -10.53 -2.25 -11.68
C ARG A 38 -11.79 -1.43 -11.97
N ASP A 39 -12.89 -1.80 -11.32
CA ASP A 39 -14.19 -1.17 -11.46
C ASP A 39 -14.89 -1.10 -10.10
N GLY A 40 -15.03 0.12 -9.56
CA GLY A 40 -15.73 0.35 -8.30
C GLY A 40 -17.25 0.22 -8.39
N SER A 41 -17.84 0.16 -9.59
CA SER A 41 -19.30 -0.02 -9.76
C SER A 41 -19.77 -1.44 -9.47
N LEU A 42 -18.86 -2.42 -9.48
CA LEU A 42 -19.13 -3.82 -9.17
C LEU A 42 -19.17 -4.12 -7.67
N VAL A 43 -18.95 -3.11 -6.82
CA VAL A 43 -18.92 -3.27 -5.37
C VAL A 43 -20.33 -3.22 -4.79
N ASP A 44 -20.69 -4.25 -4.03
CA ASP A 44 -21.91 -4.25 -3.22
C ASP A 44 -21.58 -3.75 -1.80
N GLN A 45 -21.77 -2.44 -1.61
CA GLN A 45 -21.48 -1.79 -0.34
C GLN A 45 -22.38 -2.29 0.80
N ALA A 46 -23.67 -2.53 0.51
CA ALA A 46 -24.63 -3.00 1.52
C ALA A 46 -24.30 -4.42 1.97
N ALA A 47 -23.92 -5.30 1.04
CA ALA A 47 -23.49 -6.65 1.37
C ALA A 47 -22.15 -6.66 2.12
N LEU A 48 -21.21 -5.75 1.81
CA LEU A 48 -19.95 -5.61 2.56
C LEU A 48 -20.17 -5.16 4.01
N GLU A 49 -21.09 -4.21 4.25
CA GLU A 49 -21.42 -3.76 5.61
C GLU A 49 -22.14 -4.83 6.43
N ALA A 50 -22.82 -5.77 5.79
CA ALA A 50 -23.46 -6.90 6.45
C ALA A 50 -22.47 -8.02 6.84
N VAL A 51 -21.21 -7.98 6.38
CA VAL A 51 -20.22 -9.03 6.69
C VAL A 51 -19.80 -8.94 8.17
N PRO A 52 -19.78 -10.07 8.91
CA PRO A 52 -19.31 -10.09 10.29
C PRO A 52 -17.88 -9.54 10.43
N GLY A 53 -17.73 -8.52 11.28
CA GLY A 53 -16.43 -7.87 11.53
C GLY A 53 -16.17 -6.64 10.66
N VAL A 54 -17.03 -6.32 9.70
CA VAL A 54 -17.00 -5.03 9.00
C VAL A 54 -17.77 -4.00 9.84
N MET A 55 -17.10 -2.90 10.18
CA MET A 55 -17.69 -1.79 10.92
C MET A 55 -18.19 -0.67 10.01
N GLY A 56 -17.75 -0.67 8.74
CA GLY A 56 -18.20 0.30 7.76
C GLY A 56 -17.39 0.22 6.47
N VAL A 57 -17.98 0.72 5.39
CA VAL A 57 -17.36 0.72 4.07
C VAL A 57 -17.34 2.15 3.57
N VAL A 58 -16.18 2.60 3.10
CA VAL A 58 -15.98 3.97 2.63
C VAL A 58 -15.46 3.93 1.19
N PRO A 59 -16.32 4.20 0.19
CA PRO A 59 -15.86 4.44 -1.18
C PRO A 59 -15.07 5.75 -1.21
N GLN A 60 -13.88 5.74 -1.80
CA GLN A 60 -13.00 6.93 -1.92
C GLN A 60 -13.06 7.55 -3.33
N GLY A 61 -14.08 7.18 -4.11
CA GLY A 61 -14.30 7.61 -5.48
C GLY A 61 -13.48 6.80 -6.51
N GLY A 62 -14.11 6.52 -7.65
CA GLY A 62 -13.51 5.78 -8.77
C GLY A 62 -13.31 4.30 -8.46
N ASP A 63 -12.05 3.94 -8.30
CA ASP A 63 -11.49 2.59 -8.22
C ASP A 63 -11.06 2.18 -6.80
N ARG A 64 -11.25 3.04 -5.80
CA ARG A 64 -10.71 2.84 -4.44
C ARG A 64 -11.80 2.61 -3.41
N LEU A 65 -11.66 1.53 -2.65
CA LEU A 65 -12.58 1.09 -1.61
C LEU A 65 -11.83 0.89 -0.29
N GLN A 66 -12.36 1.42 0.81
CA GLN A 66 -11.85 1.14 2.14
C GLN A 66 -12.89 0.39 2.96
N VAL A 67 -12.47 -0.70 3.60
CA VAL A 67 -13.31 -1.48 4.51
C VAL A 67 -12.74 -1.34 5.91
N VAL A 68 -13.54 -0.79 6.83
CA VAL A 68 -13.16 -0.60 8.23
C VAL A 68 -13.48 -1.89 8.99
N ILE A 69 -12.46 -2.52 9.56
CA ILE A 69 -12.57 -3.78 10.33
C ILE A 69 -12.33 -3.51 11.83
N GLY A 70 -11.45 -2.55 12.16
CA GLY A 70 -10.97 -2.33 13.52
C GLY A 70 -9.73 -3.18 13.85
N GLY A 71 -9.57 -3.56 15.12
CA GLY A 71 -8.34 -4.23 15.60
C GLY A 71 -8.06 -5.62 15.02
N ALA A 72 -9.05 -6.26 14.39
CA ALA A 72 -8.92 -7.57 13.73
C ALA A 72 -8.51 -7.48 12.25
N VAL A 73 -8.08 -6.32 11.77
CA VAL A 73 -7.73 -6.11 10.35
C VAL A 73 -6.59 -7.03 9.89
N GLN A 74 -5.62 -7.31 10.76
CA GLN A 74 -4.46 -8.15 10.42
C GLN A 74 -4.85 -9.61 10.16
N SER A 75 -5.73 -10.16 11.02
CA SER A 75 -6.24 -11.51 10.84
C SER A 75 -7.12 -11.58 9.60
N MET A 76 -8.00 -10.60 9.39
CA MET A 76 -8.87 -10.54 8.21
C MET A 76 -8.05 -10.47 6.91
N TYR A 77 -7.00 -9.66 6.87
CA TYR A 77 -6.10 -9.58 5.71
C TYR A 77 -5.42 -10.93 5.43
N SER A 78 -4.90 -11.58 6.48
CA SER A 78 -4.25 -12.89 6.36
C SER A 78 -5.23 -13.95 5.84
N ASP A 79 -6.47 -13.95 6.34
CA ASP A 79 -7.52 -14.86 5.91
C ASP A 79 -7.90 -14.63 4.45
N ILE A 80 -7.98 -13.37 4.01
CA ILE A 80 -8.22 -13.01 2.60
C ILE A 80 -7.08 -13.52 1.71
N MET A 81 -5.82 -13.30 2.12
CA MET A 81 -4.65 -13.74 1.36
C MET A 81 -4.50 -15.27 1.31
N ALA A 82 -5.02 -15.98 2.31
CA ALA A 82 -5.04 -17.44 2.33
C ALA A 82 -6.11 -18.05 1.40
N LEU A 83 -7.03 -17.26 0.86
CA LEU A 83 -8.06 -17.76 -0.05
C LEU A 83 -7.44 -18.23 -1.38
N PRO A 84 -7.83 -19.42 -1.89
CA PRO A 84 -7.36 -19.91 -3.19
C PRO A 84 -7.63 -18.93 -4.34
N SER A 85 -8.73 -18.19 -4.26
CA SER A 85 -9.14 -17.16 -5.23
C SER A 85 -8.26 -15.90 -5.21
N MET A 86 -7.62 -15.60 -4.07
CA MET A 86 -6.70 -14.47 -3.91
C MET A 86 -5.25 -14.85 -4.17
N LYS A 87 -4.94 -16.14 -4.39
CA LYS A 87 -3.58 -16.61 -4.66
C LYS A 87 -3.01 -16.08 -5.99
N SER A 88 -3.86 -15.64 -6.92
CA SER A 88 -3.42 -14.91 -8.13
C SER A 88 -3.37 -13.39 -7.94
N VAL A 89 -3.99 -12.87 -6.89
CA VAL A 89 -4.00 -11.46 -6.49
C VAL A 89 -2.85 -11.17 -5.51
N SER A 90 -2.29 -12.21 -4.90
CA SER A 90 -1.10 -12.18 -4.05
C SER A 90 0.16 -12.48 -4.85
N THR A 91 0.83 -11.41 -5.28
CA THR A 91 2.29 -11.36 -5.19
C THR A 91 2.67 -10.21 -4.28
N GLY A 92 2.39 -10.41 -2.98
CA GLY A 92 3.07 -9.71 -1.90
C GLY A 92 4.51 -10.20 -1.67
N ASP A 93 5.07 -11.01 -2.59
CA ASP A 93 6.51 -11.24 -2.74
C ASP A 93 7.07 -10.39 -3.90
N SER A 94 6.49 -9.19 -4.05
CA SER A 94 7.06 -8.14 -4.87
C SER A 94 8.43 -7.81 -4.28
N SER A 95 9.48 -8.35 -4.88
CA SER A 95 10.85 -7.90 -4.63
C SER A 95 10.86 -6.36 -4.72
N ASP A 96 11.77 -5.66 -4.05
CA ASP A 96 11.90 -4.19 -4.10
C ASP A 96 11.84 -3.60 -5.53
N ALA A 97 12.10 -4.44 -6.55
CA ALA A 97 11.91 -4.17 -7.97
C ALA A 97 10.45 -3.94 -8.43
N ASP A 98 9.47 -4.70 -7.91
CA ASP A 98 8.06 -4.66 -8.32
C ASP A 98 7.30 -3.51 -7.64
N VAL A 99 7.63 -3.20 -6.37
CA VAL A 99 7.16 -1.97 -5.70
C VAL A 99 7.72 -0.72 -6.40
N LYS A 100 8.97 -0.78 -6.88
CA LYS A 100 9.55 0.25 -7.75
C LYS A 100 8.86 0.34 -9.11
N ALA A 101 8.39 -0.77 -9.67
CA ALA A 101 7.65 -0.77 -10.94
C ALA A 101 6.23 -0.22 -10.79
N ALA A 102 5.53 -0.52 -9.69
CA ALA A 102 4.23 0.08 -9.37
C ALA A 102 4.34 1.59 -9.10
N ALA A 103 5.42 2.05 -8.46
CA ALA A 103 5.74 3.47 -8.32
C ALA A 103 6.07 4.15 -9.67
N ARG A 104 6.62 3.41 -10.65
CA ARG A 104 6.79 3.89 -12.04
C ARG A 104 5.47 3.99 -12.80
N ALA A 105 4.47 3.18 -12.46
CA ALA A 105 3.17 3.15 -13.14
C ALA A 105 2.15 4.15 -12.58
N GLY A 106 2.28 4.55 -11.30
CA GLY A 106 1.32 5.39 -10.58
C GLY A 106 1.54 6.91 -10.65
N GLY A 107 2.49 7.38 -11.46
CA GLY A 107 2.61 8.81 -11.75
C GLY A 107 1.33 9.32 -12.43
N PRO A 108 0.88 10.56 -12.17
CA PRO A 108 -0.25 11.15 -12.88
C PRO A 108 0.12 11.20 -14.36
N ARG A 109 -0.29 10.20 -15.14
CA ARG A 109 -0.10 10.15 -16.58
C ARG A 109 -0.73 11.41 -17.16
N GLY A 110 0.10 12.40 -17.43
CA GLY A 110 -0.33 13.69 -17.93
C GLY A 110 -0.90 13.50 -19.32
N LYS A 111 -1.81 14.38 -19.72
CA LYS A 111 -2.42 14.39 -21.06
C LYS A 111 -1.39 14.53 -22.22
N VAL A 112 -0.10 14.59 -21.93
CA VAL A 112 1.00 14.90 -22.84
C VAL A 112 2.17 13.92 -22.65
N ALA A 113 2.25 12.92 -23.53
CA ALA A 113 3.21 11.82 -23.45
C ALA A 113 4.69 12.28 -23.37
N TRP A 114 5.05 13.41 -23.99
CA TRP A 114 6.44 13.90 -23.96
C TRP A 114 6.85 14.45 -22.59
N LEU A 115 5.90 15.02 -21.84
CA LEU A 115 6.15 15.56 -20.51
C LEU A 115 6.34 14.41 -19.51
N ASP A 116 5.54 13.36 -19.65
CA ASP A 116 5.68 12.13 -18.87
C ASP A 116 7.07 11.51 -19.11
N SER A 117 7.53 11.40 -20.36
CA SER A 117 8.88 10.88 -20.67
C SER A 117 10.01 11.76 -20.12
N PHE A 118 9.84 13.10 -20.13
CA PHE A 118 10.80 14.02 -19.52
C PHE A 118 10.87 13.85 -18.00
N PHE A 119 9.72 13.79 -17.32
CA PHE A 119 9.66 13.56 -15.87
C PHE A 119 10.16 12.17 -15.50
N GLU A 120 9.92 11.15 -16.34
CA GLU A 120 10.43 9.80 -16.13
C GLU A 120 11.96 9.77 -16.21
N TYR A 121 12.55 10.40 -17.23
CA TYR A 121 14.01 10.54 -17.36
C TYR A 121 14.64 11.33 -16.21
N LEU A 122 14.00 12.44 -15.83
CA LEU A 122 14.42 13.26 -14.69
C LEU A 122 14.37 12.47 -13.38
N SER A 123 13.27 11.74 -13.14
CA SER A 123 13.10 10.89 -11.97
C SER A 123 14.10 9.72 -11.95
N ASP A 124 14.39 9.12 -13.11
CA ASP A 124 15.39 8.07 -13.23
C ASP A 124 16.80 8.55 -12.88
N SER A 125 17.12 9.79 -13.26
CA SER A 125 18.42 10.42 -12.96
C SER A 125 18.67 10.59 -11.46
N PHE A 126 17.62 10.72 -10.64
CA PHE A 126 17.76 10.82 -9.18
C PHE A 126 17.88 9.46 -8.48
N ARG A 127 17.50 8.34 -9.10
CA ARG A 127 17.51 7.03 -8.44
C ARG A 127 18.89 6.61 -7.92
N PRO A 128 20.00 6.82 -8.66
CA PRO A 128 21.34 6.53 -8.14
C PRO A 128 21.74 7.43 -6.96
N LEU A 129 21.20 8.65 -6.89
CA LEU A 129 21.53 9.64 -5.86
C LEU A 129 20.79 9.41 -4.54
N LEU A 130 19.58 8.80 -4.59
CA LEU A 130 18.77 8.57 -3.39
C LEU A 130 19.52 7.74 -2.33
N GLY A 131 20.25 6.69 -2.73
CA GLY A 131 20.99 5.85 -1.79
C GLY A 131 22.08 6.63 -1.04
N VAL A 132 22.80 7.51 -1.74
CA VAL A 132 23.85 8.35 -1.15
C VAL A 132 23.25 9.40 -0.22
N LEU A 133 22.15 10.06 -0.63
CA LEU A 133 21.47 11.07 0.17
C LEU A 133 20.88 10.48 1.46
N LEU A 134 20.27 9.30 1.38
CA LEU A 134 19.75 8.60 2.55
C LEU A 134 20.88 8.22 3.52
N GLY A 135 21.99 7.65 3.02
CA GLY A 135 23.15 7.32 3.84
C GLY A 135 23.75 8.54 4.54
N ALA A 136 23.96 9.64 3.81
CA ALA A 136 24.46 10.88 4.37
C ALA A 136 23.52 11.45 5.45
N SER A 137 22.21 11.43 5.21
CA SER A 137 21.22 11.95 6.16
C SER A 137 21.20 11.16 7.48
N LEU A 138 21.37 9.84 7.42
CA LEU A 138 21.40 8.98 8.61
C LEU A 138 22.66 9.24 9.44
N ILE A 139 23.81 9.43 8.78
CA ILE A 139 25.07 9.76 9.45
C ILE A 139 24.95 11.12 10.16
N ILE A 140 24.39 12.13 9.50
CA ILE A 140 24.20 13.47 10.09
C ILE A 140 23.23 13.40 11.27
N ALA A 141 22.11 12.69 11.13
CA ALA A 141 21.14 12.53 12.21
C ALA A 141 21.76 11.82 13.41
N PHE A 142 22.54 10.76 13.17
CA PHE A 142 23.24 10.04 14.22
C PHE A 142 24.28 10.92 14.93
N ALA A 143 25.08 11.68 14.18
CA ALA A 143 26.02 12.63 14.76
C ALA A 143 25.31 13.71 15.60
N ALA A 144 24.17 14.23 15.12
CA ALA A 144 23.37 15.21 15.86
C ALA A 144 22.80 14.64 17.17
N VAL A 145 22.44 13.36 17.20
CA VAL A 145 22.00 12.68 18.44
C VAL A 145 23.16 12.50 19.42
N LEU A 146 24.34 12.12 18.95
CA LEU A 146 25.53 11.99 19.81
C LEU A 146 25.97 13.35 20.39
N ASP A 147 25.85 14.43 19.60
CA ASP A 147 26.05 15.83 20.04
C ASP A 147 25.03 16.21 21.11
N ALA A 148 23.74 15.93 20.87
CA ALA A 148 22.66 16.25 21.80
C ALA A 148 22.75 15.50 23.13
N LEU A 149 23.31 14.28 23.13
CA LEU A 149 23.55 13.48 24.33
C LEU A 149 24.88 13.79 25.03
N GLY A 150 25.69 14.70 24.46
CA GLY A 150 27.00 15.10 25.02
C GLY A 150 28.06 14.00 24.98
N ILE A 151 27.89 13.00 24.11
CA ILE A 151 28.85 11.87 23.97
C ILE A 151 30.05 12.31 23.11
N VAL A 152 29.81 13.18 22.13
CA VAL A 152 30.84 13.77 21.25
C VAL A 152 30.48 15.22 21.01
N ASP A 153 31.42 16.14 21.24
CA ASP A 153 31.25 17.56 20.92
C ASP A 153 31.75 17.83 19.49
N PHE A 154 30.82 17.93 18.54
CA PHE A 154 31.16 18.23 17.15
C PHE A 154 31.34 19.73 16.88
N ARG A 155 31.11 20.57 17.88
CA ARG A 155 31.18 22.05 17.81
C ARG A 155 32.36 22.65 18.56
N ALA A 156 33.21 21.82 19.18
CA ALA A 156 34.39 22.27 19.90
C ALA A 156 35.29 23.16 19.02
N GLU A 157 35.56 24.38 19.49
CA GLU A 157 36.32 25.42 18.79
C GLU A 157 37.82 25.06 18.64
N ASN A 158 38.30 24.15 19.48
CA ASN A 158 39.69 23.67 19.47
C ASN A 158 39.73 22.21 19.04
N LYS A 159 39.97 21.99 17.75
CA LYS A 159 40.34 20.69 17.19
C LYS A 159 41.85 20.51 17.38
N PRO A 160 42.35 19.41 17.99
CA PRO A 160 43.79 19.13 18.02
C PRO A 160 44.35 18.87 16.62
#